data_AF-A0A5M9UM42-F1
#
_entry.id   AF-A0A5M9UM42-F1
#
_cell.length_a   1.000
_cell.length_b   1.000
_cell.length_c   1.000
_cell.angle_alpha   90.00
_cell.angle_beta   90.00
_cell.angle_gamma   90.00
#
_symmetry.space_group_name_H-M   'P 1'
#
loop_
_entity.id
_entity.type
_entity.pdbx_description
1 polymer ?
#
loop_
_entity_poly.entity_id
_entity_poly.type
_entity_poly.pdbx_seq_one_letter_code
_entity_poly.pdbx_strand_id
1 'polypeptide(L)'
;MWNDYYIAEVSVMQFYDKAPFALGDNFGRGGQAVYSALGLNPPADKKEILMKDQLVEVSSEAIPEFAGDYIILTADNLTLEEVELQTGLEFTGCG
;
A
#
# COMPACT_ATOMS: atom_id res chain seq x y z
N MET A 1 28.35 -18.50 -3.42
CA MET A 1 27.71 -17.24 -3.83
C MET A 1 26.21 -17.47 -3.73
N TRP A 2 25.61 -17.16 -2.60
CA TRP A 2 24.15 -17.16 -2.42
C TRP A 2 23.88 -16.17 -1.31
N ASN A 3 23.46 -14.96 -1.65
CA ASN A 3 22.87 -14.06 -0.67
C ASN A 3 21.90 -13.11 -1.38
N ASP A 4 20.84 -13.70 -1.92
CA ASP A 4 19.70 -12.95 -2.43
C ASP A 4 18.67 -13.01 -1.29
N TYR A 5 18.89 -12.20 -0.25
CA TYR A 5 17.92 -12.04 0.82
C TYR A 5 16.69 -11.38 0.19
N TYR A 6 15.60 -12.13 0.04
CA TYR A 6 14.32 -11.57 -0.40
C TYR A 6 13.91 -10.49 0.60
N ILE A 7 13.78 -9.25 0.13
CA ILE A 7 13.34 -8.14 0.96
C ILE A 7 11.86 -7.92 0.65
N ALA A 8 11.02 -8.10 1.65
CA ALA A 8 9.58 -7.89 1.49
C ALA A 8 9.28 -6.42 1.15
N GLU A 9 8.37 -6.22 0.20
CA GLU A 9 7.83 -4.93 -0.18
C GLU A 9 6.52 -4.68 0.56
N VAL A 10 6.34 -3.46 1.04
CA VAL A 10 5.18 -3.05 1.82
C VAL A 10 4.57 -1.83 1.17
N SER A 11 3.28 -1.91 0.88
CA SER A 11 2.49 -0.80 0.36
C SER A 11 1.69 -0.15 1.47
N VAL A 12 1.67 1.17 1.50
CA VAL A 12 0.76 1.95 2.34
C VAL A 12 -0.32 2.54 1.44
N MET A 13 -1.57 2.18 1.70
CA MET A 13 -2.71 2.61 0.90
C MET A 13 -3.83 3.18 1.77
N GLN A 14 -4.63 4.07 1.17
CA GLN A 14 -5.84 4.60 1.78
C GLN A 14 -7.03 4.50 0.82
N PHE A 15 -8.17 4.02 1.32
CA PHE A 15 -9.47 4.26 0.68
C PHE A 15 -10.10 5.51 1.26
N TYR A 16 -10.32 6.49 0.39
CA TYR A 16 -11.05 7.70 0.72
C TYR A 16 -12.09 7.97 -0.37
N ASP A 17 -13.35 8.15 0.05
CA ASP A 17 -14.50 8.41 -0.85
C ASP A 17 -14.57 7.47 -2.07
N LYS A 18 -14.29 6.17 -1.83
CA LYS A 18 -14.29 5.08 -2.83
C LYS A 18 -13.15 5.12 -3.86
N ALA A 19 -12.19 6.02 -3.71
CA ALA A 19 -10.97 6.02 -4.49
C ALA A 19 -9.81 5.39 -3.69
N PRO A 20 -9.06 4.44 -4.27
CA PRO A 20 -7.80 3.97 -3.71
C PRO A 20 -6.70 5.00 -3.93
N PHE A 21 -5.89 5.22 -2.90
CA PHE A 21 -4.67 6.03 -2.98
C PHE A 21 -3.48 5.22 -2.46
N ALA A 22 -2.36 5.28 -3.17
CA ALA A 22 -1.08 4.78 -2.70
C ALA A 22 -0.25 5.94 -2.13
N LEU A 23 0.39 5.70 -0.98
CA LEU A 23 1.02 6.74 -0.17
C LEU A 23 2.53 6.60 -0.14
N GLY A 24 3.21 7.74 -0.17
CA GLY A 24 4.64 7.88 0.10
C GLY A 24 4.97 8.00 1.59
N ASP A 25 6.18 8.44 1.90
CA ASP A 25 6.71 8.52 3.27
C ASP A 25 6.40 9.83 3.99
N ASN A 26 5.86 10.82 3.31
CA ASN A 26 5.65 12.18 3.81
C ASN A 26 4.21 12.70 3.62
N PHE A 27 3.21 11.81 3.59
CA PHE A 27 1.79 12.16 3.54
C PHE A 27 0.98 11.70 4.78
N GLY A 28 1.66 11.21 5.82
CA GLY A 28 1.01 10.68 7.02
C GLY A 28 0.48 9.26 6.83
N ARG A 29 -0.56 8.87 7.59
CA ARG A 29 -1.25 7.56 7.51
C ARG A 29 -0.36 6.31 7.65
N GLY A 30 0.81 6.48 8.27
CA GLY A 30 1.78 5.41 8.50
C GLY A 30 2.95 5.39 7.53
N GLY A 31 2.93 6.15 6.43
CA GLY A 31 4.01 6.19 5.44
C GLY A 31 5.39 6.48 6.04
N GLN A 32 5.50 7.52 6.87
CA GLN A 32 6.75 7.88 7.55
C GLN A 32 7.26 6.79 8.49
N ALA A 33 6.35 6.14 9.22
CA ALA A 33 6.71 5.06 10.11
C ALA A 33 7.24 3.85 9.31
N VAL A 34 6.56 3.50 8.22
CA VAL A 34 6.86 2.33 7.39
C VAL A 34 8.15 2.52 6.59
N TYR A 35 8.27 3.60 5.83
CA TYR A 35 9.40 3.81 4.92
C TYR A 35 10.58 4.51 5.57
N SER A 36 10.35 5.51 6.44
CA SER A 36 11.46 6.28 7.03
C SER A 36 11.96 5.67 8.34
N ALA A 37 11.06 5.28 9.26
CA ALA A 37 11.47 4.79 10.59
C ALA A 37 11.80 3.29 10.61
N LEU A 38 10.97 2.46 9.97
CA LEU A 38 11.20 1.02 9.87
C LEU A 38 12.09 0.63 8.69
N GLY A 39 12.26 1.52 7.70
CA GLY A 39 13.11 1.28 6.54
C GLY A 39 12.58 0.19 5.61
N LEU A 40 11.27 -0.08 5.63
CA LEU A 40 10.64 -1.04 4.74
C LEU A 40 10.62 -0.50 3.30
N ASN A 41 10.60 -1.40 2.31
CA ASN A 41 10.65 -0.98 0.92
C ASN A 41 9.25 -0.83 0.35
N PRO A 42 8.93 0.28 -0.34
CA PRO A 42 7.76 0.35 -1.21
C PRO A 42 7.95 -0.56 -2.43
N PRO A 43 6.88 -0.87 -3.19
CA PRO A 43 6.99 -1.65 -4.43
C PRO A 43 8.02 -1.04 -5.38
N ALA A 44 9.00 -1.84 -5.82
CA ALA A 44 10.16 -1.33 -6.57
C ALA A 44 9.75 -0.49 -7.79
N ASP A 45 8.78 -0.97 -8.57
CA ASP A 45 8.32 -0.33 -9.80
C ASP A 45 7.53 0.97 -9.55
N LYS A 46 7.02 1.18 -8.32
CA LYS A 46 6.23 2.37 -7.94
C LYS A 46 6.96 3.29 -6.98
N LYS A 47 8.16 2.93 -6.51
CA LYS A 47 8.92 3.71 -5.52
C LYS A 47 9.13 5.16 -5.94
N GLU A 48 9.58 5.41 -7.18
CA GLU A 48 9.88 6.77 -7.62
C GLU A 48 8.65 7.68 -7.60
N ILE A 49 7.51 7.20 -8.15
CA ILE A 49 6.26 7.97 -8.17
C ILE A 49 5.71 8.18 -6.76
N LEU A 50 5.78 7.18 -5.88
CA LEU A 50 5.32 7.30 -4.50
C LEU A 50 6.14 8.30 -3.68
N MET A 51 7.48 8.27 -3.81
CA MET A 51 8.35 9.20 -3.08
C MET A 51 8.27 10.63 -3.65
N LYS A 52 7.91 10.78 -4.92
CA LYS A 52 7.77 12.09 -5.56
C LYS A 52 6.42 12.74 -5.27
N ASP A 53 5.34 12.02 -5.57
CA ASP A 53 4.00 12.59 -5.58
C ASP A 53 3.29 12.41 -4.23
N GLN A 54 3.76 11.48 -3.39
CA GLN A 54 3.38 11.26 -1.98
C GLN A 54 1.93 10.80 -1.74
N LEU A 55 1.03 11.13 -2.65
CA LEU A 55 -0.36 10.70 -2.74
C LEU A 55 -0.66 10.42 -4.21
N VAL A 56 -0.81 9.15 -4.57
CA VAL A 56 -1.08 8.72 -5.95
C VAL A 56 -2.47 8.09 -5.98
N GLU A 57 -3.40 8.69 -6.73
CA GLU A 57 -4.70 8.06 -7.00
C GLU A 57 -4.49 6.83 -7.90
N VAL A 58 -5.06 5.70 -7.50
CA VAL A 58 -4.93 4.42 -8.18
C VAL A 58 -6.31 4.02 -8.69
N SER A 59 -6.42 3.60 -9.95
CA SER A 59 -7.67 3.00 -10.41
C SER A 59 -7.86 1.62 -9.78
N SER A 60 -9.09 1.15 -9.59
CA SER A 60 -9.35 -0.16 -8.98
C SER A 60 -8.63 -1.31 -9.71
N GLU A 61 -8.50 -1.23 -11.03
CA GLU A 61 -7.79 -2.23 -11.85
C GLU A 61 -6.27 -2.20 -11.68
N ALA A 62 -5.70 -1.05 -11.29
CA ALA A 62 -4.26 -0.86 -11.10
C ALA A 62 -3.80 -1.18 -9.66
N ILE A 63 -4.70 -1.47 -8.73
CA ILE A 63 -4.35 -1.85 -7.35
C ILE A 63 -3.27 -2.95 -7.29
N PRO A 64 -3.32 -4.03 -8.10
CA PRO A 64 -2.29 -5.07 -8.08
C PRO A 64 -0.89 -4.56 -8.44
N GLU A 65 -0.78 -3.49 -9.24
CA GLU A 65 0.52 -2.92 -9.60
C GLU A 65 1.16 -2.10 -8.46
N PHE A 66 0.34 -1.68 -7.49
CA PHE A 66 0.78 -0.95 -6.30
C PHE A 66 0.82 -1.86 -5.05
N ALA A 67 0.53 -3.15 -5.19
CA ALA A 67 0.57 -4.12 -4.11
C ALA A 67 1.96 -4.75 -3.98
N GLY A 68 2.63 -4.49 -2.85
CA GLY A 68 3.79 -5.28 -2.43
C GLY A 68 3.36 -6.60 -1.79
N ASP A 69 4.29 -7.28 -1.12
CA ASP A 69 4.00 -8.50 -0.35
C ASP A 69 2.96 -8.26 0.76
N TYR A 70 2.96 -7.05 1.32
CA TYR A 70 2.03 -6.63 2.36
C TYR A 70 1.38 -5.29 2.01
N ILE A 71 0.11 -5.13 2.36
CA ILE A 71 -0.61 -3.86 2.26
C ILE A 71 -1.03 -3.42 3.65
N ILE A 72 -0.57 -2.25 4.06
CA ILE A 72 -1.13 -1.52 5.19
C ILE A 72 -2.22 -0.63 4.62
N LEU A 73 -3.47 -1.02 4.87
CA LEU A 73 -4.63 -0.34 4.34
C LEU A 73 -5.35 0.46 5.41
N THR A 74 -5.62 1.73 5.12
CA THR A 74 -6.46 2.59 5.95
C THR A 74 -7.76 2.93 5.19
N ALA A 75 -8.88 2.94 5.89
CA ALA A 75 -10.17 3.33 5.33
C ALA A 75 -10.95 4.10 6.39
N ASP A 76 -11.61 5.19 6.00
CA ASP A 76 -12.30 6.05 6.97
C ASP A 76 -13.68 5.49 7.34
N ASN A 77 -14.53 5.19 6.34
CA ASN A 77 -15.94 4.81 6.54
C ASN A 77 -16.32 3.50 5.82
N LEU A 78 -15.35 2.71 5.37
CA LEU A 78 -15.62 1.43 4.71
C LEU A 78 -15.47 0.29 5.71
N THR A 79 -16.41 -0.65 5.65
CA THR A 79 -16.31 -1.98 6.26
C THR A 79 -15.35 -2.87 5.47
N LEU A 80 -14.88 -3.96 6.09
CA LEU A 80 -14.02 -4.94 5.40
C LEU A 80 -14.68 -5.48 4.12
N GLU A 81 -15.96 -5.85 4.18
CA GLU A 81 -16.72 -6.36 3.04
C GLU A 81 -16.80 -5.34 1.89
N GLU A 82 -16.96 -4.05 2.20
CA GLU A 82 -16.97 -3.00 1.18
C GLU A 82 -15.59 -2.80 0.53
N VAL A 83 -14.51 -2.98 1.30
CA VAL A 83 -13.14 -2.94 0.75
C VAL A 83 -12.92 -4.14 -0.16
N GLU A 84 -13.30 -5.35 0.24
CA GLU A 84 -13.17 -6.55 -0.59
C GLU A 84 -13.92 -6.39 -1.92
N LEU A 85 -15.15 -5.87 -1.88
CA LEU A 85 -15.98 -5.67 -3.06
C LEU A 85 -15.40 -4.61 -4.03
N GLN A 86 -14.69 -3.60 -3.52
CA GLN A 86 -14.09 -2.54 -4.33
C GLN A 86 -12.72 -2.89 -4.89
N THR A 87 -11.98 -3.75 -4.20
CA THR A 87 -10.59 -4.07 -4.53
C THR A 87 -10.41 -5.42 -5.18
N GLY A 88 -11.35 -6.35 -4.98
CA GLY A 88 -11.17 -7.76 -5.29
C GLY A 88 -10.09 -8.44 -4.44
N LEU A 89 -9.61 -7.79 -3.37
CA LEU A 89 -8.73 -8.41 -2.38
C LEU A 89 -9.55 -9.29 -1.46
N GLU A 90 -9.00 -10.44 -1.08
CA GLU A 90 -9.54 -11.30 -0.03
C GLU A 90 -8.68 -11.11 1.23
N PHE A 91 -9.26 -10.60 2.32
CA PHE A 91 -8.52 -10.45 3.58
C PHE A 91 -8.67 -11.72 4.41
N THR A 92 -7.60 -12.51 4.51
CA THR A 92 -7.55 -13.60 5.49
C THR A 92 -7.33 -13.01 6.88
N GLY A 93 -8.39 -12.95 7.69
CA GLY A 93 -8.27 -12.60 9.10
C GLY A 93 -7.32 -13.55 9.82
N CYS A 94 -6.49 -13.01 10.72
CA CYS A 94 -5.72 -13.83 11.66
C CYS A 94 -6.73 -14.40 12.68
N GLY A 95 -7.08 -15.68 12.51
CA GLY A 95 -7.94 -16.43 13.44
C GLY A 95 -7.21 -16.81 14.72
#